data_AF-A0AAU8U2L2-F1
#
_entry.id   AF-A0AAU8U2L2-F1
#
_cell.length_a   1.000
_cell.length_b   1.000
_cell.length_c   1.000
_cell.angle_alpha   90.00
_cell.angle_beta   90.00
_cell.angle_gamma   90.00
#
_symmetry.space_group_name_H-M   'P 1'
#
loop_
_entity.id
_entity.type
_entity.pdbx_description
1 polymer ?
#
loop_
_entity_poly.entity_id
_entity_poly.type
_entity_poly.pdbx_seq_one_letter_code
_entity_poly.pdbx_strand_id
1 'polypeptide(L)'
;MLAMAIFRAPFQQVLHESNRNVQQVGSTAILPQLLAALGVIFVNAGVGEIVTSIFGNLVPEGNQFLGATMYVIAMVVFTMIMGNAFAAFTVITAGIGIPFVIMQGANPAIAIALIVVHIVLMYTWAF
;
A
#
# COMPACT_ATOMS: atom_id res chain seq x y z
N MET A 1 11.32 -27.82 13.55
CA MET A 1 11.15 -29.17 14.16
C MET A 1 12.36 -30.08 13.94
N LEU A 2 12.88 -30.21 12.71
CA LEU A 2 14.09 -30.99 12.41
C LEU A 2 15.33 -30.57 13.22
N ALA A 3 15.53 -29.26 13.43
CA ALA A 3 16.67 -28.75 14.23
C ALA A 3 16.61 -29.13 15.72
N MET A 4 15.41 -29.22 16.32
CA MET A 4 15.25 -29.67 17.73
C MET A 4 15.62 -31.14 17.90
N ALA A 5 15.28 -31.98 16.91
CA ALA A 5 15.60 -33.39 16.91
C ALA A 5 17.11 -33.66 16.76
N ILE A 6 17.83 -32.82 16.00
CA ILE A 6 19.27 -32.98 15.73
C ILE A 6 20.14 -32.37 16.83
N PHE A 7 19.79 -31.19 17.37
CA PHE A 7 20.64 -30.45 18.32
C PHE A 7 20.29 -30.64 19.79
N ARG A 8 19.22 -31.38 20.14
CA ARG A 8 18.70 -31.49 21.53
C ARG A 8 18.56 -30.12 22.22
N ALA A 9 18.22 -29.07 21.46
CA ALA A 9 18.06 -27.73 22.00
C ALA A 9 16.85 -27.69 22.96
N PRO A 10 16.96 -27.08 24.15
CA PRO A 10 15.85 -26.99 25.08
C PRO A 10 14.70 -26.20 24.46
N PHE A 11 13.47 -26.70 24.60
CA PHE A 11 12.25 -26.15 24.00
C PHE A 11 12.07 -24.64 24.28
N GLN A 12 12.54 -24.16 25.43
CA GLN A 12 12.51 -22.75 25.80
C GLN A 12 13.41 -21.86 24.92
N GLN A 13 14.58 -22.34 24.46
CA GLN A 13 15.43 -21.58 23.54
C GLN A 13 14.81 -21.48 22.14
N VAL A 14 14.18 -22.56 21.66
CA VAL A 14 13.47 -22.53 20.38
C VAL A 14 12.27 -21.59 20.43
N LEU A 15 11.52 -21.57 21.53
CA LEU A 15 10.44 -20.59 21.72
C LEU A 15 10.96 -19.16 21.80
N HIS A 16 12.10 -18.91 22.46
CA HIS A 16 12.67 -17.57 22.57
C HIS A 16 13.19 -17.05 21.22
N GLU A 17 13.91 -17.88 20.49
CA GLU A 17 14.36 -17.62 19.10
C GLU A 17 13.17 -17.45 18.14
N SER A 18 12.13 -18.29 18.25
CA SER A 18 10.91 -18.16 17.45
C SER A 18 10.17 -16.88 17.77
N ASN A 19 10.06 -16.50 19.05
CA ASN A 19 9.41 -15.26 19.46
C ASN A 19 10.20 -14.04 18.96
N ARG A 20 11.53 -14.08 18.98
CA ARG A 20 12.37 -13.04 18.38
C ARG A 20 12.19 -12.95 16.86
N ASN A 21 12.18 -14.08 16.16
CA ASN A 21 11.91 -14.12 14.71
C ASN A 21 10.50 -13.64 14.38
N VAL A 22 9.50 -14.06 15.15
CA VAL A 22 8.11 -13.61 15.01
C VAL A 22 7.99 -12.12 15.34
N GLN A 23 8.76 -11.59 16.29
CA GLN A 23 8.78 -10.14 16.56
C GLN A 23 9.48 -9.36 15.44
N GLN A 24 10.57 -9.89 14.86
CA GLN A 24 11.27 -9.27 13.73
C GLN A 24 10.44 -9.27 12.44
N VAL A 25 9.67 -10.33 12.18
CA VAL A 25 8.83 -10.46 10.98
C VAL A 25 7.39 -9.97 11.24
N GLY A 26 6.99 -9.85 12.51
CA GLY A 26 5.61 -9.61 12.93
C GLY A 26 5.13 -8.19 12.66
N SER A 27 5.94 -7.17 12.94
CA SER A 27 5.60 -5.78 12.58
C SER A 27 5.38 -5.61 11.07
N THR A 28 6.13 -6.38 10.30
CA THR A 28 6.11 -6.40 8.85
C THR A 28 4.89 -7.11 8.27
N ALA A 29 4.49 -8.24 8.85
CA ALA A 29 3.36 -9.04 8.38
C ALA A 29 1.99 -8.39 8.64
N ILE A 30 1.90 -7.49 9.62
CA ILE A 30 0.66 -6.81 10.00
C ILE A 30 0.35 -5.64 9.04
N LEU A 31 1.38 -4.98 8.51
CA LEU A 31 1.22 -3.81 7.63
C LEU A 31 0.33 -4.07 6.40
N PRO A 32 0.47 -5.17 5.63
CA PRO A 32 -0.43 -5.48 4.52
C PRO A 32 -1.88 -5.65 4.92
N GLN A 33 -2.14 -6.25 6.09
CA GLN A 33 -3.50 -6.45 6.58
C GLN A 33 -4.14 -5.13 6.97
N LEU A 34 -3.38 -4.23 7.59
CA LEU A 34 -3.84 -2.88 7.93
C LEU A 34 -4.12 -2.04 6.68
N LEU A 35 -3.24 -2.08 5.66
CA LEU A 35 -3.45 -1.35 4.41
C LEU A 35 -4.63 -1.90 3.60
N ALA A 36 -4.84 -3.23 3.59
CA ALA A 36 -6.02 -3.83 2.99
C ALA A 36 -7.32 -3.36 3.69
N ALA A 37 -7.33 -3.33 5.02
CA ALA A 37 -8.46 -2.83 5.80
C ALA A 37 -8.73 -1.34 5.53
N LEU A 38 -7.67 -0.53 5.44
CA LEU A 38 -7.77 0.90 5.12
C LEU A 38 -8.34 1.12 3.70
N GLY A 39 -7.95 0.29 2.73
CA GLY A 39 -8.51 0.30 1.38
C GLY A 39 -10.03 0.09 1.39
N VAL A 40 -10.53 -0.88 2.16
CA VAL A 40 -11.99 -1.11 2.33
C VAL A 40 -12.66 0.09 2.99
N ILE A 41 -12.03 0.70 4.01
CA ILE A 41 -12.56 1.89 4.67
C ILE A 41 -12.68 3.06 3.69
N PHE A 42 -11.69 3.29 2.81
CA PHE A 42 -11.75 4.38 1.83
C PHE A 42 -12.76 4.19 0.71
N VAL A 43 -12.98 2.94 0.29
CA VAL A 43 -14.09 2.61 -0.62
C VAL A 43 -15.42 2.93 0.05
N ASN A 44 -15.60 2.48 1.30
CA ASN A 44 -16.85 2.74 2.04
C ASN A 44 -17.04 4.22 2.40
N ALA A 45 -15.96 4.97 2.58
CA ALA A 45 -15.99 6.40 2.86
C ALA A 45 -16.17 7.28 1.61
N GLY A 46 -16.31 6.69 0.41
CA GLY A 46 -16.54 7.45 -0.82
C GLY A 46 -15.36 8.33 -1.23
N VAL A 47 -14.14 8.01 -0.77
CA VAL A 47 -12.95 8.83 -1.06
C VAL A 47 -12.70 8.92 -2.56
N GLY A 48 -12.95 7.83 -3.30
CA GLY A 48 -12.82 7.81 -4.75
C GLY A 48 -13.76 8.81 -5.45
N GLU A 49 -15.00 8.97 -4.99
CA GLU A 49 -15.99 9.90 -5.57
C GLU A 49 -15.66 11.35 -5.24
N ILE A 50 -15.21 11.62 -4.01
CA ILE A 50 -14.71 12.94 -3.61
C ILE A 50 -13.52 13.33 -4.48
N VAL A 51 -12.59 12.40 -4.69
CA VAL A 51 -11.41 12.62 -5.54
C VAL A 51 -11.82 12.86 -6.98
N THR A 52 -12.67 12.03 -7.60
CA THR A 52 -13.10 12.27 -8.98
C THR A 52 -13.84 13.60 -9.13
N SER A 53 -14.59 14.04 -8.13
CA SER A 53 -15.22 15.36 -8.12
C SER A 53 -14.22 16.52 -8.03
N ILE A 54 -13.19 16.41 -7.17
CA ILE A 54 -12.14 17.43 -7.05
C ILE A 54 -11.30 17.47 -8.33
N PHE A 55 -10.88 16.32 -8.82
CA PHE A 55 -10.04 16.20 -10.01
C PHE A 55 -10.80 16.56 -11.29
N GLY A 56 -12.09 16.22 -11.41
CA GLY A 56 -12.92 16.61 -12.56
C GLY A 56 -13.15 18.13 -12.66
N ASN A 57 -13.11 18.85 -11.54
CA ASN A 57 -13.20 20.32 -11.52
C ASN A 57 -11.85 21.01 -11.76
N LEU A 58 -10.74 20.39 -11.37
CA LEU A 58 -9.40 21.00 -11.43
C LEU A 58 -8.58 20.59 -12.65
N VAL A 59 -8.78 19.39 -13.18
CA VAL A 59 -8.01 18.82 -14.30
C VAL A 59 -8.92 18.72 -15.52
N PRO A 60 -8.79 19.62 -16.52
CA PRO A 60 -9.46 19.47 -17.80
C PRO A 60 -9.06 18.13 -18.46
N GLU A 61 -10.02 17.43 -19.06
CA GLU A 61 -9.76 16.20 -19.80
C GLU A 61 -8.61 16.40 -20.80
N GLY A 62 -7.53 15.63 -20.63
CA GLY A 62 -6.34 15.66 -21.49
C GLY A 62 -5.09 16.32 -20.90
N ASN A 63 -5.17 17.07 -19.80
CA ASN A 63 -3.97 17.63 -19.16
C ASN A 63 -3.32 16.67 -18.16
N GLN A 64 -2.59 15.69 -18.68
CA GLN A 64 -1.84 14.68 -17.92
C GLN A 64 -0.83 15.31 -16.94
N PHE A 65 -0.27 16.48 -17.28
CA PHE A 65 0.69 17.21 -16.45
C PHE A 65 0.07 17.73 -15.15
N LEU A 66 -1.17 18.23 -15.22
CA LEU A 66 -1.87 18.74 -14.05
C LEU A 66 -2.25 17.60 -13.09
N GLY A 67 -2.71 16.47 -13.64
CA GLY A 67 -3.01 15.27 -12.86
C GLY A 67 -1.77 14.70 -12.16
N ALA A 68 -0.63 14.64 -12.86
CA ALA A 68 0.64 14.24 -12.26
C ALA A 68 1.07 15.17 -11.11
N THR A 69 0.92 16.49 -11.28
CA THR A 69 1.26 17.47 -10.24
C THR A 69 0.38 17.30 -9.00
N MET A 70 -0.92 17.10 -9.18
CA MET A 70 -1.86 16.86 -8.07
C MET A 70 -1.57 15.54 -7.36
N TYR A 71 -1.21 14.48 -8.10
CA TYR A 71 -0.77 13.21 -7.52
C TYR A 71 0.49 13.41 -6.64
N VAL A 72 1.47 14.18 -7.12
CA VAL A 72 2.68 14.48 -6.34
C VAL A 72 2.37 15.28 -5.07
N ILE A 73 1.51 16.30 -5.15
CA ILE A 73 1.11 17.08 -3.98
C ILE A 73 0.37 16.19 -2.96
N ALA A 74 -0.57 15.38 -3.42
CA ALA A 74 -1.30 14.45 -2.57
C ALA A 74 -0.35 13.46 -1.89
N MET A 75 0.64 12.94 -2.63
CA MET A 75 1.66 12.03 -2.10
C MET A 75 2.49 12.70 -1.01
N VAL A 76 2.91 13.95 -1.20
CA VAL A 76 3.69 14.71 -0.21
C VAL A 76 2.88 14.92 1.09
N VAL A 77 1.61 15.32 0.98
CA VAL A 77 0.73 15.53 2.14
C VAL A 77 0.46 14.22 2.88
N PHE A 78 0.08 13.16 2.18
CA PHE A 78 -0.21 11.87 2.81
C PHE A 78 1.04 11.23 3.43
N THR A 79 2.22 11.42 2.82
CA THR A 79 3.49 10.96 3.39
C THR A 79 3.80 11.70 4.70
N MET A 80 3.52 13.00 4.78
CA MET A 80 3.65 13.76 6.03
C MET A 80 2.68 13.26 7.12
N ILE A 81 1.44 12.92 6.76
CA ILE A 81 0.43 12.44 7.72
C ILE A 81 0.75 11.03 8.24
N MET A 82 1.13 10.11 7.36
CA MET A 82 1.41 8.72 7.75
C MET A 82 2.84 8.48 8.23
N GLY A 83 3.75 9.44 8.03
CA GLY A 83 5.15 9.33 8.43
C GLY A 83 5.96 8.29 7.63
N ASN A 84 5.39 7.70 6.57
CA ASN A 84 6.04 6.71 5.72
C ASN A 84 5.51 6.78 4.28
N ALA A 85 6.42 6.81 3.30
CA ALA A 85 6.11 6.83 1.88
C ALA A 85 5.38 5.56 1.39
N PHE A 86 5.65 4.44 2.03
CA PHE A 86 5.06 3.13 1.73
C PHE A 86 3.55 3.11 2.00
N ALA A 87 3.14 3.55 3.18
CA ALA A 87 1.73 3.64 3.54
C ALA A 87 1.02 4.67 2.65
N ALA A 88 1.66 5.82 2.41
CA ALA A 88 1.16 6.86 1.51
C ALA A 88 0.91 6.38 0.09
N PHE A 89 1.81 5.57 -0.45
CA PHE A 89 1.68 5.08 -1.81
C PHE A 89 0.40 4.26 -2.00
N THR A 90 0.14 3.30 -1.11
CA THR A 90 -1.03 2.42 -1.23
C THR A 90 -2.35 3.19 -1.16
N VAL A 91 -2.43 4.15 -0.26
CA VAL A 91 -3.58 5.03 -0.05
C VAL A 91 -3.85 5.92 -1.25
N ILE A 92 -2.83 6.68 -1.68
CA ILE A 92 -2.98 7.62 -2.80
C ILE A 92 -3.25 6.88 -4.10
N THR A 93 -2.62 5.73 -4.30
CA THR A 93 -2.78 4.98 -5.54
C THR A 93 -4.15 4.29 -5.60
N ALA A 94 -4.65 3.75 -4.48
CA ALA A 94 -6.00 3.18 -4.43
C ALA A 94 -7.10 4.26 -4.51
N GLY A 95 -6.93 5.39 -3.81
CA GLY A 95 -7.94 6.45 -3.73
C GLY A 95 -7.94 7.42 -4.90
N ILE A 96 -6.78 7.69 -5.51
CA ILE A 96 -6.60 8.69 -6.57
C ILE A 96 -6.02 8.07 -7.85
N GLY A 97 -4.92 7.33 -7.72
CA GLY A 97 -4.21 6.77 -8.87
C GLY A 97 -5.11 5.96 -9.79
N ILE A 98 -5.73 4.90 -9.27
CA ILE A 98 -6.62 3.99 -10.03
C ILE A 98 -7.77 4.72 -10.72
N PRO A 99 -8.64 5.47 -10.01
CA PRO A 99 -9.76 6.15 -10.66
C PRO A 99 -9.28 7.16 -11.72
N PHE A 100 -8.15 7.84 -11.49
CA PHE A 100 -7.57 8.77 -12.46
C PHE A 100 -7.11 8.09 -13.76
N VAL A 101 -6.34 6.99 -13.68
CA VAL A 101 -5.92 6.28 -14.91
C VAL A 101 -7.11 5.65 -15.64
N ILE A 102 -8.12 5.15 -14.91
CA ILE A 102 -9.34 4.60 -15.51
C ILE A 102 -10.11 5.71 -16.25
N MET A 103 -10.25 6.90 -15.65
CA MET A 103 -10.88 8.05 -16.30
C MET A 103 -10.15 8.50 -17.58
N GLN A 104 -8.84 8.31 -17.66
CA GLN A 104 -8.06 8.57 -18.87
C GLN A 104 -8.10 7.45 -19.92
N GLY A 105 -8.90 6.40 -19.70
CA GLY A 105 -9.07 5.29 -20.64
C GLY A 105 -8.09 4.14 -20.46
N ALA A 106 -7.35 4.09 -19.34
CA ALA A 106 -6.49 2.94 -19.04
C ALA A 106 -7.34 1.69 -18.75
N ASN A 107 -6.84 0.53 -19.17
CA ASN A 107 -7.50 -0.74 -18.86
C ASN A 107 -7.44 -0.99 -17.34
N PRO A 108 -8.59 -1.13 -16.65
CA PRO A 108 -8.64 -1.29 -15.20
C PRO A 108 -7.90 -2.55 -14.72
N ALA A 109 -7.94 -3.64 -15.49
CA ALA A 109 -7.23 -4.87 -15.13
C ALA A 109 -5.71 -4.68 -15.15
N ILE A 110 -5.19 -3.92 -16.12
CA ILE A 110 -3.76 -3.60 -16.24
C ILE A 110 -3.34 -2.64 -15.13
N ALA A 111 -4.14 -1.60 -14.87
CA ALA A 111 -3.86 -0.63 -13.82
C ALA A 111 -3.79 -1.31 -12.43
N ILE A 112 -4.78 -2.14 -12.10
CA ILE A 112 -4.80 -2.90 -10.85
C ILE A 112 -3.63 -3.89 -10.79
N ALA A 113 -3.35 -4.62 -11.87
CA ALA A 113 -2.24 -5.58 -11.89
C ALA A 113 -0.89 -4.90 -11.64
N LEU A 114 -0.60 -3.77 -12.29
CA LEU A 114 0.62 -3.00 -12.09
C LEU A 114 0.77 -2.54 -10.63
N ILE A 115 -0.32 -2.11 -10.02
CA ILE A 115 -0.33 -1.62 -8.64
C ILE A 115 -0.14 -2.76 -7.65
N VAL A 116 -0.81 -3.89 -7.84
CA VAL A 116 -0.62 -5.09 -7.00
C VAL A 116 0.82 -5.57 -7.08
N VAL A 117 1.40 -5.63 -8.29
CA VAL A 117 2.82 -5.97 -8.47
C VAL A 117 3.72 -4.97 -7.78
N HIS A 118 3.44 -3.67 -7.90
CA HIS A 118 4.25 -2.64 -7.25
C HIS A 118 4.17 -2.68 -5.73
N ILE A 119 2.97 -2.90 -5.17
CA ILE A 119 2.77 -3.07 -3.73
C ILE A 119 3.53 -4.29 -3.23
N VAL A 120 3.42 -5.43 -3.93
CA VAL A 120 4.18 -6.65 -3.60
C VAL A 120 5.69 -6.41 -3.68
N LEU A 121 6.16 -5.71 -4.71
CA LEU A 121 7.57 -5.36 -4.85
C LEU A 121 8.03 -4.45 -3.71
N MET A 122 7.29 -3.38 -3.41
CA MET A 122 7.59 -2.52 -2.28
C MET A 122 7.67 -3.35 -0.99
N TYR A 123 6.74 -4.29 -0.75
CA TYR A 123 6.85 -5.19 0.40
C TYR A 123 8.18 -5.94 0.35
N THR A 124 8.53 -6.59 -0.76
CA THR A 124 9.79 -7.35 -0.85
C THR A 124 11.07 -6.51 -0.68
N TRP A 125 11.05 -5.21 -0.97
CA TRP A 125 12.21 -4.31 -0.85
C TRP A 125 12.23 -3.46 0.42
N ALA A 126 11.12 -3.43 1.18
CA ALA A 126 11.09 -2.83 2.51
C ALA A 126 11.80 -3.71 3.57
N PHE A 127 12.40 -4.84 3.14
CA PHE A 127 13.19 -5.80 3.93
C PHE A 127 14.53 -6.09 3.25
#